data_AF-A0AAW2MAH9-F1
#
_entry.id   AF-A0AAW2MAH9-F1
#
_cell.length_a   1.000
_cell.length_b   1.000
_cell.length_c   1.000
_cell.angle_alpha   90.00
_cell.angle_beta   90.00
_cell.angle_gamma   90.00
#
_symmetry.space_group_name_H-M   'P 1'
#
loop_
_entity.id
_entity.type
_entity.pdbx_description
1 polymer ?
#
loop_
_entity_poly.entity_id
_entity_poly.type
_entity_poly.pdbx_seq_one_letter_code
_entity_poly.pdbx_strand_id
1 'polypeptide(L)'
;ITSALAKRTRINGTGEEYEMEEDVLSFQNDECEFDDLCGDVTFRKGEAVDSEVERGSWDLLDGHVLARVFHFLRADIKSLSYAALTCKHWQSVVKFYKDVSRQVDFGAIAPNCSNSVVLKIMVRYVMRCVFGDPKKAPPPLERLSPEEAVSYLWKGEGSLVEELIQCMAPHMEDVTLRDLKAKIHAHDPSGYDDTEMKLRKSLLWLRDEVRNLPCTYKSRHDAAADLIHIYAYTKSFFRIRSRLAGYEKVTSPPVYITPLDLGPKYADKLGSGVHEYYKTYSETYCLGQLMFWHNQNAEPDTTLAKASRGCLSLPDVGSFYAKVQKPSRQRVYGPRTLKFMLARMEKQAQRPWPKDRIWSFKSSMKVVGSPMLDAVLHKATIDKEMVHWLKHRPPIYQAMWDS
;
A
#
# COMPACT_ATOMS: atom_id res chain seq x y z
N ILE A 1 -11.79 -12.68 48.97
CA ILE A 1 -12.31 -13.54 47.88
C ILE A 1 -13.67 -12.97 47.49
N THR A 2 -13.74 -12.39 46.27
CA THR A 2 -14.91 -12.28 45.35
C THR A 2 -16.26 -11.82 45.91
N SER A 3 -17.11 -11.03 45.27
CA SER A 3 -17.24 -10.44 43.92
C SER A 3 -18.61 -9.74 43.97
N ALA A 4 -18.73 -8.47 43.64
CA ALA A 4 -19.20 -7.98 42.34
C ALA A 4 -20.72 -7.80 42.20
N LEU A 5 -21.05 -6.82 41.35
CA LEU A 5 -22.27 -6.61 40.56
C LEU A 5 -23.38 -5.72 41.12
N ALA A 6 -23.18 -4.42 40.92
CA ALA A 6 -23.89 -3.59 39.94
C ALA A 6 -25.35 -3.94 39.57
N LYS A 7 -26.23 -2.94 39.67
CA LYS A 7 -27.23 -2.53 38.65
C LYS A 7 -27.78 -1.15 39.06
N ARG A 8 -27.55 -0.04 38.33
CA ARG A 8 -28.03 0.39 36.99
C ARG A 8 -29.22 1.35 37.14
N THR A 9 -29.02 2.61 36.77
CA THR A 9 -30.10 3.52 36.38
C THR A 9 -29.64 4.35 35.18
N ARG A 10 -30.42 4.22 34.08
CA ARG A 10 -30.28 4.94 32.81
C ARG A 10 -30.89 6.33 32.94
N ILE A 11 -30.30 7.35 32.31
CA ILE A 11 -31.04 8.50 31.73
C ILE A 11 -30.33 8.93 30.42
N ASN A 12 -31.14 9.14 29.38
CA ASN A 12 -30.81 9.70 28.06
C ASN A 12 -30.43 11.19 28.13
N GLY A 13 -29.66 11.66 27.16
CA GLY A 13 -29.53 13.09 26.82
C GLY A 13 -28.19 13.32 26.13
N THR A 14 -28.17 13.56 24.83
CA THR A 14 -28.08 14.89 24.17
C THR A 14 -26.63 15.29 23.92
N GLY A 15 -26.42 15.88 22.74
CA GLY A 15 -25.11 16.12 22.16
C GLY A 15 -24.22 16.94 23.06
N GLU A 16 -23.00 16.46 23.18
CA GLU A 16 -21.93 17.05 23.96
C GLU A 16 -20.70 17.01 23.06
N GLU A 17 -20.62 18.03 22.20
CA GLU A 17 -19.37 18.55 21.67
C GLU A 17 -18.53 18.96 22.89
N TYR A 18 -17.57 18.13 23.30
CA TYR A 18 -16.68 18.47 24.40
C TYR A 18 -15.23 18.52 23.94
N GLU A 19 -14.74 19.76 23.83
CA GLU A 19 -13.54 20.29 24.51
C GLU A 19 -12.24 19.46 24.49
N MET A 20 -12.09 18.53 23.55
CA MET A 20 -10.86 17.73 23.39
C MET A 20 -9.87 18.35 22.39
N GLU A 21 -10.15 19.57 21.90
CA GLU A 21 -9.35 20.25 20.89
C GLU A 21 -8.26 21.15 21.48
N GLU A 22 -8.44 21.76 22.64
CA GLU A 22 -7.47 22.70 23.22
C GLU A 22 -6.29 22.00 23.91
N ASP A 23 -6.53 20.91 24.64
CA ASP A 23 -5.46 20.22 25.34
C ASP A 23 -4.41 19.63 24.39
N VAL A 24 -4.78 19.28 23.15
CA VAL A 24 -3.84 18.75 22.13
C VAL A 24 -3.00 19.86 21.48
N LEU A 25 -3.42 21.12 21.57
CA LEU A 25 -2.78 22.27 20.93
C LEU A 25 -1.66 22.90 21.78
N SER A 26 -1.69 22.73 23.10
CA SER A 26 -0.63 23.24 23.99
C SER A 26 0.70 22.48 23.86
N PHE A 27 0.72 21.31 23.23
CA PHE A 27 1.90 20.45 23.06
C PHE A 27 2.86 20.89 21.94
N GLN A 28 2.65 22.04 21.28
CA GLN A 28 3.24 22.31 19.96
C GLN A 28 4.41 23.30 19.86
N ASN A 29 4.93 23.92 20.92
CA ASN A 29 5.87 25.05 20.74
C ASN A 29 7.31 24.94 21.23
N ASP A 30 7.77 23.80 21.77
CA ASP A 30 9.20 23.63 22.11
C ASP A 30 9.83 22.53 21.26
N GLU A 31 10.48 22.92 20.15
CA GLU A 31 11.53 22.08 19.55
C GLU A 31 12.79 22.18 20.41
N CYS A 32 12.87 21.40 21.50
CA CYS A 32 14.14 21.22 22.22
C CYS A 32 15.15 20.51 21.32
N GLU A 33 16.36 21.08 21.18
CA GLU A 33 17.47 20.40 20.51
C GLU A 33 17.88 19.13 21.28
N PHE A 34 18.42 18.14 20.58
CA PHE A 34 18.82 16.86 21.19
C PHE A 34 19.79 17.04 22.37
N ASP A 35 20.71 17.99 22.23
CA ASP A 35 21.74 18.26 23.23
C ASP A 35 21.16 18.87 24.51
N ASP A 36 20.04 19.60 24.44
CA ASP A 36 19.29 20.10 25.60
C ASP A 36 18.56 18.99 26.37
N LEU A 37 18.21 17.90 25.68
CA LEU A 37 17.42 16.79 26.24
C LEU A 37 18.28 15.73 26.91
N CYS A 38 19.47 15.43 26.36
CA CYS A 38 20.28 14.30 26.82
C CYS A 38 21.41 14.66 27.79
N GLY A 39 21.80 15.94 27.94
CA GLY A 39 22.72 16.41 28.98
C GLY A 39 23.91 15.48 29.26
N ASP A 40 24.19 15.19 30.54
CA ASP A 40 25.26 14.29 31.02
C ASP A 40 24.79 12.84 31.27
N VAL A 41 23.73 12.36 30.59
CA VAL A 41 23.12 11.08 30.94
C VAL A 41 23.99 9.89 30.55
N THR A 42 24.52 9.19 31.55
CA THR A 42 25.28 7.95 31.32
C THR A 42 24.36 6.74 31.14
N PHE A 43 24.31 6.22 29.92
CA PHE A 43 23.58 4.98 29.61
C PHE A 43 24.37 3.75 30.05
N ARG A 44 23.77 2.88 30.87
CA ARG A 44 24.40 1.61 31.25
C ARG A 44 24.46 0.67 30.05
N LYS A 45 25.68 0.28 29.66
CA LYS A 45 25.91 -0.84 28.74
C LYS A 45 25.53 -2.14 29.45
N GLY A 46 24.82 -3.05 28.76
CA GLY A 46 24.50 -4.37 29.31
C GLY A 46 25.77 -5.14 29.67
N GLU A 47 25.71 -6.01 30.68
CA GLU A 47 26.84 -6.86 31.09
C GLU A 47 27.42 -7.57 29.87
N ALA A 48 28.67 -7.23 29.54
CA ALA A 48 29.37 -7.81 28.41
C ALA A 48 29.67 -9.29 28.73
N VAL A 49 29.03 -10.20 28.01
CA VAL A 49 29.46 -11.60 28.01
C VAL A 49 30.66 -11.69 27.08
N ASP A 50 31.82 -11.91 27.67
CA ASP A 50 33.10 -12.05 26.97
C ASP A 50 33.07 -13.34 26.14
N SER A 51 32.64 -13.23 24.89
CA SER A 51 32.78 -14.30 23.91
C SER A 51 33.16 -13.69 22.55
N GLU A 52 34.23 -14.21 21.95
CA GLU A 52 34.86 -13.73 20.70
C GLU A 52 33.95 -13.81 19.46
N VAL A 53 32.67 -14.15 19.61
CA VAL A 53 31.73 -14.46 18.54
C VAL A 53 30.79 -13.29 18.20
N GLU A 54 30.65 -12.27 19.05
CA GLU A 54 29.76 -11.13 18.78
C GLU A 54 30.44 -10.06 17.89
N ARG A 55 30.69 -10.46 16.65
CA ARG A 55 31.28 -9.64 15.61
C ARG A 55 30.21 -8.71 15.04
N GLY A 56 29.98 -7.59 15.72
CA GLY A 56 29.35 -6.44 15.08
C GLY A 56 27.84 -6.31 15.22
N SER A 57 27.32 -6.54 16.42
CA SER A 57 25.91 -6.39 16.70
C SER A 57 25.55 -4.94 17.11
N TRP A 58 24.37 -4.49 16.68
CA TRP A 58 23.84 -3.13 16.87
C TRP A 58 23.55 -2.79 18.35
N ASP A 59 23.50 -3.80 19.21
CA ASP A 59 23.37 -3.71 20.67
C ASP A 59 24.60 -3.13 21.39
N LEU A 60 25.73 -2.98 20.69
CA LEU A 60 26.97 -2.40 21.24
C LEU A 60 27.12 -0.88 21.02
N LEU A 61 26.19 -0.26 20.29
CA LEU A 61 26.15 1.19 20.05
C LEU A 61 26.14 1.98 21.35
N ASP A 62 26.75 3.17 21.36
CA ASP A 62 26.69 4.04 22.52
C ASP A 62 25.25 4.50 22.79
N GLY A 63 24.89 4.62 24.08
CA GLY A 63 23.53 4.97 24.46
C GLY A 63 23.12 6.38 24.03
N HIS A 64 24.04 7.35 23.94
CA HIS A 64 23.74 8.68 23.40
C HIS A 64 23.47 8.63 21.90
N VAL A 65 24.18 7.78 21.18
CA VAL A 65 23.99 7.57 19.73
C VAL A 65 22.65 6.93 19.48
N LEU A 66 22.32 5.89 20.23
CA LEU A 66 21.00 5.28 20.21
C LEU A 66 19.92 6.29 20.58
N ALA A 67 20.13 7.12 21.61
CA ALA A 67 19.21 8.18 21.99
C ALA A 67 19.07 9.24 20.89
N ARG A 68 20.14 9.56 20.15
CA ARG A 68 20.12 10.51 19.02
C ARG A 68 19.36 9.94 17.82
N VAL A 69 19.57 8.66 17.50
CA VAL A 69 18.79 7.91 16.52
C VAL A 69 17.31 7.84 16.94
N PHE A 70 17.02 7.65 18.22
CA PHE A 70 15.65 7.63 18.74
C PHE A 70 15.01 9.01 18.78
N HIS A 71 15.79 10.04 19.10
CA HIS A 71 15.37 11.43 19.02
C HIS A 71 15.03 11.86 17.61
N PHE A 72 15.72 11.30 16.64
CA PHE A 72 15.39 11.45 15.25
C PHE A 72 14.12 10.67 14.86
N LEU A 73 13.97 9.46 15.37
CA LEU A 73 12.76 8.64 15.18
C LEU A 73 11.59 9.06 16.10
N ARG A 74 11.67 10.19 16.82
CA ARG A 74 10.67 10.62 17.81
C ARG A 74 9.26 10.74 17.25
N ALA A 75 9.16 11.05 15.96
CA ALA A 75 7.90 11.14 15.25
C ALA A 75 7.48 9.83 14.55
N ASP A 76 8.38 8.84 14.47
CA ASP A 76 8.14 7.46 14.02
C ASP A 76 8.16 6.51 15.23
N ILE A 77 7.09 6.59 16.02
CA ILE A 77 6.88 5.76 17.22
C ILE A 77 6.92 4.26 16.88
N LYS A 78 6.60 3.91 15.64
CA LYS A 78 6.69 2.53 15.15
C LYS A 78 8.15 2.09 15.16
N SER A 79 9.05 2.83 14.52
CA SER A 79 10.48 2.54 14.56
C SER A 79 11.08 2.57 15.98
N LEU A 80 10.61 3.47 16.86
CA LEU A 80 11.00 3.45 18.27
C LEU A 80 10.52 2.21 19.02
N SER A 81 9.29 1.75 18.76
CA SER A 81 8.77 0.53 19.37
C SER A 81 9.53 -0.71 18.93
N TYR A 82 9.96 -0.77 17.65
CA TYR A 82 10.84 -1.82 17.15
C TYR A 82 12.19 -1.82 17.84
N ALA A 83 12.79 -0.64 17.94
CA ALA A 83 14.07 -0.51 18.60
C ALA A 83 14.02 -0.96 20.06
N ALA A 84 12.92 -0.66 20.77
CA ALA A 84 12.74 -1.09 22.16
C ALA A 84 12.65 -2.61 22.35
N LEU A 85 12.31 -3.36 21.29
CA LEU A 85 12.18 -4.82 21.33
C LEU A 85 13.46 -5.55 20.93
N THR A 86 14.49 -4.83 20.46
CA THR A 86 15.72 -5.42 19.92
C THR A 86 16.57 -6.10 21.01
N CYS A 87 16.88 -5.38 22.09
CA CYS A 87 17.66 -5.91 23.22
C CYS A 87 17.48 -5.04 24.47
N LYS A 88 17.91 -5.53 25.64
CA LYS A 88 17.77 -4.81 26.93
C LYS A 88 18.43 -3.41 26.91
N HIS A 89 19.56 -3.28 26.20
CA HIS A 89 20.27 -2.00 26.08
C HIS A 89 19.44 -0.99 25.28
N TRP A 90 18.95 -1.37 24.10
CA TRP A 90 18.09 -0.52 23.27
C TRP A 90 16.77 -0.20 23.98
N GLN A 91 16.18 -1.17 24.67
CA GLN A 91 14.99 -0.97 25.49
C GLN A 91 15.21 0.09 26.57
N SER A 92 16.36 0.06 27.25
CA SER A 92 16.74 1.03 28.27
C SER A 92 16.90 2.44 27.68
N VAL A 93 17.53 2.55 26.51
CA VAL A 93 17.74 3.83 25.84
C VAL A 93 16.42 4.39 25.27
N VAL A 94 15.55 3.54 24.70
CA VAL A 94 14.20 3.97 24.29
C VAL A 94 13.37 4.40 25.49
N LYS A 95 13.47 3.70 26.64
CA LYS A 95 12.75 4.07 27.86
C LYS A 95 13.21 5.42 28.39
N PHE A 96 14.52 5.60 28.54
CA PHE A 96 15.09 6.90 28.90
C PHE A 96 14.64 7.99 27.90
N TYR A 97 14.75 7.73 26.60
CA TYR A 97 14.37 8.70 25.59
C TYR A 97 12.86 9.00 25.64
N LYS A 98 11.99 8.03 25.93
CA LYS A 98 10.55 8.27 26.14
C LYS A 98 10.28 9.15 27.36
N ASP A 99 11.04 8.97 28.44
CA ASP A 99 10.89 9.74 29.67
C ASP A 99 11.35 11.22 29.48
N VAL A 100 12.26 11.45 28.53
CA VAL A 100 12.81 12.78 28.19
C VAL A 100 12.11 13.44 27.00
N SER A 101 11.62 12.65 26.04
CA SER A 101 10.86 13.13 24.88
C SER A 101 9.46 13.56 25.32
N ARG A 102 9.28 14.86 25.52
CA ARG A 102 8.00 15.49 25.91
C ARG A 102 6.84 15.25 24.94
N GLN A 103 7.03 14.54 23.82
CA GLN A 103 6.06 14.55 22.72
C GLN A 103 4.99 13.47 22.74
N VAL A 104 5.05 12.40 23.55
CA VAL A 104 3.87 11.53 23.81
C VAL A 104 4.02 10.81 25.15
N ASP A 105 3.43 11.38 26.22
CA ASP A 105 3.18 10.61 27.45
C ASP A 105 2.04 9.62 27.20
N PHE A 106 2.41 8.40 26.84
CA PHE A 106 1.45 7.30 26.67
C PHE A 106 0.73 6.94 27.97
N GLY A 107 1.23 7.34 29.13
CA GLY A 107 0.58 7.14 30.44
C GLY A 107 -0.65 8.03 30.61
N ALA A 108 -0.55 9.30 30.20
CA ALA A 108 -1.69 10.23 30.17
C ALA A 108 -2.73 9.87 29.10
N ILE A 109 -2.29 9.26 27.99
CA ILE A 109 -3.16 8.87 26.87
C ILE A 109 -3.67 7.42 27.03
N ALA A 110 -3.08 6.59 27.90
CA ALA A 110 -3.40 5.16 28.05
C ALA A 110 -4.91 4.87 28.22
N PRO A 111 -5.70 5.67 28.98
CA PRO A 111 -7.14 5.46 29.11
C PRO A 111 -7.93 5.76 27.84
N ASN A 112 -7.39 6.64 26.97
CA ASN A 112 -8.05 7.20 25.78
C ASN A 112 -7.32 6.87 24.47
N CYS A 113 -6.36 5.96 24.49
CA CYS A 113 -5.51 5.58 23.36
C CYS A 113 -6.31 4.72 22.37
N SER A 114 -7.12 5.38 21.55
CA SER A 114 -7.82 4.72 20.45
C SER A 114 -6.88 4.52 19.25
N ASN A 115 -7.23 3.58 18.37
CA ASN A 115 -6.52 3.36 17.11
C ASN A 115 -6.33 4.66 16.32
N SER A 116 -7.28 5.60 16.43
CA SER A 116 -7.21 6.92 15.81
C SER A 116 -6.08 7.80 16.36
N VAL A 117 -5.68 7.67 17.62
CA VAL A 117 -4.60 8.47 18.24
C VAL A 117 -3.25 7.96 17.77
N VAL A 118 -3.05 6.64 17.77
CA VAL A 118 -1.83 5.98 17.25
C VAL A 118 -1.66 6.28 15.76
N LEU A 119 -2.74 6.20 15.00
CA LEU A 119 -2.79 6.56 13.58
C LEU A 119 -2.42 8.02 13.35
N LYS A 120 -3.04 8.95 14.09
CA LYS A 120 -2.77 10.39 14.02
C LYS A 120 -1.31 10.70 14.27
N ILE A 121 -0.65 10.01 15.21
CA ILE A 121 0.76 10.24 15.52
C ILE A 121 1.67 9.69 14.39
N MET A 122 1.41 8.47 13.89
CA MET A 122 2.28 7.81 12.91
C MET A 122 2.33 8.47 11.52
N VAL A 123 1.24 9.12 11.07
CA VAL A 123 1.24 9.85 9.79
C VAL A 123 1.43 11.36 9.96
N ARG A 124 1.37 11.91 11.18
CA ARG A 124 1.45 13.36 11.42
C ARG A 124 2.74 13.96 10.89
N TYR A 125 3.85 13.26 11.07
CA TYR A 125 5.17 13.71 10.62
C TYR A 125 5.16 13.97 9.11
N VAL A 126 4.83 12.95 8.33
CA VAL A 126 4.79 13.04 6.86
C VAL A 126 3.76 14.08 6.43
N MET A 127 2.58 14.11 7.07
CA MET A 127 1.57 15.13 6.76
C MET A 127 2.03 16.56 7.08
N ARG A 128 2.78 16.78 8.16
CA ARG A 128 3.37 18.10 8.47
C ARG A 128 4.46 18.48 7.48
N CYS A 129 5.36 17.56 7.15
CA CYS A 129 6.42 17.81 6.17
C CYS A 129 5.87 18.21 4.80
N VAL A 130 4.72 17.62 4.41
CA VAL A 130 4.14 17.82 3.09
C VAL A 130 3.13 18.96 3.03
N PHE A 131 2.27 19.09 4.04
CA PHE A 131 1.15 20.06 4.03
C PHE A 131 1.32 21.21 5.04
N GLY A 132 2.36 21.18 5.87
CA GLY A 132 2.54 22.07 7.03
C GLY A 132 1.55 21.75 8.16
N ASP A 133 0.26 21.94 7.88
CA ASP A 133 -0.85 21.58 8.76
C ASP A 133 -1.54 20.28 8.28
N PRO A 134 -1.48 19.18 9.05
CA PRO A 134 -2.16 17.93 8.73
C PRO A 134 -3.67 18.06 8.52
N LYS A 135 -4.33 19.07 9.11
CA LYS A 135 -5.77 19.31 8.89
C LYS A 135 -6.07 19.74 7.44
N LYS A 136 -5.07 20.24 6.72
CA LYS A 136 -5.18 20.63 5.30
C LYS A 136 -4.88 19.47 4.34
N ALA A 137 -4.47 18.31 4.85
CA ALA A 137 -4.17 17.15 4.00
C ALA A 137 -5.46 16.61 3.35
N PRO A 138 -5.53 16.54 2.00
CA PRO A 138 -6.69 15.96 1.33
C PRO A 138 -6.73 14.44 1.54
N PRO A 139 -7.89 13.77 1.36
CA PRO A 139 -7.95 12.31 1.42
C PRO A 139 -6.97 11.66 0.42
N PRO A 140 -6.22 10.61 0.82
CA PRO A 140 -5.21 9.98 -0.03
C PRO A 140 -5.80 9.20 -1.22
N LEU A 141 -7.11 8.96 -1.21
CA LEU A 141 -7.86 8.35 -2.30
C LEU A 141 -8.82 9.38 -2.89
N GLU A 142 -8.78 9.51 -4.21
CA GLU A 142 -9.66 10.37 -4.98
C GLU A 142 -10.49 9.51 -5.92
N ARG A 143 -11.82 9.63 -5.88
CA ARG A 143 -12.68 8.94 -6.84
C ARG A 143 -12.53 9.58 -8.22
N LEU A 144 -12.32 8.75 -9.23
CA LEU A 144 -12.28 9.21 -10.62
C LEU A 144 -13.67 9.63 -11.09
N SER A 145 -13.73 10.71 -11.89
CA SER A 145 -14.92 11.03 -12.69
C SER A 145 -15.14 10.00 -13.81
N PRO A 146 -16.33 9.95 -14.44
CA PRO A 146 -16.57 9.10 -15.61
C PRO A 146 -15.56 9.34 -16.74
N GLU A 147 -15.20 10.59 -17.00
CA GLU A 147 -14.24 10.99 -18.05
C GLU A 147 -12.82 10.53 -17.70
N GLU A 148 -12.44 10.65 -16.43
CA GLU A 148 -11.15 10.15 -15.95
C GLU A 148 -11.07 8.61 -15.99
N ALA A 149 -12.19 7.92 -15.72
CA ALA A 149 -12.29 6.47 -15.87
C ALA A 149 -12.16 6.05 -17.34
N VAL A 150 -12.76 6.78 -18.28
CA VAL A 150 -12.56 6.58 -19.73
C VAL A 150 -11.09 6.80 -20.10
N SER A 151 -10.45 7.85 -19.59
CA SER A 151 -9.01 8.08 -19.82
C SER A 151 -8.17 6.91 -19.29
N TYR A 152 -8.43 6.44 -18.07
CA TYR A 152 -7.71 5.33 -17.45
C TYR A 152 -7.91 3.99 -18.17
N LEU A 153 -9.10 3.69 -18.67
CA LEU A 153 -9.38 2.39 -19.28
C LEU A 153 -9.19 2.39 -20.80
N TRP A 154 -9.50 3.47 -21.52
CA TRP A 154 -9.66 3.43 -22.98
C TRP A 154 -8.61 4.21 -23.79
N LYS A 155 -8.27 5.45 -23.40
CA LYS A 155 -7.56 6.38 -24.32
C LYS A 155 -6.42 7.22 -23.73
N GLY A 156 -6.17 7.15 -22.43
CA GLY A 156 -5.06 7.85 -21.79
C GLY A 156 -3.73 7.11 -21.96
N GLU A 157 -2.63 7.82 -21.71
CA GLU A 157 -1.30 7.21 -21.61
C GLU A 157 -1.27 6.20 -20.45
N GLY A 158 -0.81 4.98 -20.73
CA GLY A 158 -0.82 3.87 -19.80
C GLY A 158 -2.23 3.34 -19.49
N SER A 159 -3.19 3.60 -20.37
CA SER A 159 -4.54 3.05 -20.25
C SER A 159 -4.56 1.54 -20.45
N LEU A 160 -5.59 0.87 -19.93
CA LEU A 160 -5.76 -0.57 -20.08
C LEU A 160 -5.74 -1.01 -21.56
N VAL A 161 -6.45 -0.27 -22.43
CA VAL A 161 -6.51 -0.56 -23.87
C VAL A 161 -5.17 -0.34 -24.57
N GLU A 162 -4.45 0.73 -24.23
CA GLU A 162 -3.12 0.97 -24.80
C GLU A 162 -2.15 -0.16 -24.41
N GLU A 163 -2.09 -0.51 -23.13
CA GLU A 163 -1.22 -1.57 -22.63
C GLU A 163 -1.58 -2.93 -23.23
N LEU A 164 -2.86 -3.22 -23.41
CA LEU A 164 -3.35 -4.42 -24.09
C LEU A 164 -2.81 -4.48 -25.52
N ILE A 165 -2.96 -3.40 -26.29
CA ILE A 165 -2.48 -3.31 -27.68
C ILE A 165 -0.96 -3.50 -27.73
N GLN A 166 -0.20 -2.84 -26.84
CA GLN A 166 1.26 -2.98 -26.75
C GLN A 166 1.67 -4.42 -26.44
N CYS A 167 0.94 -5.09 -25.54
CA CYS A 167 1.20 -6.48 -25.18
C CYS A 167 0.84 -7.46 -26.32
N MET A 168 -0.19 -7.16 -27.10
CA MET A 168 -0.66 -7.99 -28.22
C MET A 168 0.21 -7.84 -29.47
N ALA A 169 0.79 -6.66 -29.70
CA ALA A 169 1.50 -6.34 -30.93
C ALA A 169 2.60 -7.36 -31.33
N PRO A 170 3.44 -7.90 -30.42
CA PRO A 170 4.45 -8.90 -30.78
C PRO A 170 3.90 -10.30 -31.13
N HIS A 171 2.59 -10.54 -30.92
CA HIS A 171 1.96 -11.86 -31.06
C HIS A 171 0.87 -11.89 -32.15
N MET A 172 0.73 -10.81 -32.93
CA MET A 172 -0.32 -10.66 -33.93
C MET A 172 0.25 -10.14 -35.25
N GLU A 173 -0.41 -10.47 -36.35
CA GLU A 173 -0.09 -9.89 -37.67
C GLU A 173 -0.45 -8.39 -37.71
N ASP A 174 0.39 -7.60 -38.39
CA ASP A 174 0.24 -6.14 -38.47
C ASP A 174 -1.09 -5.69 -39.10
N VAL A 175 -1.65 -6.46 -40.03
CA VAL A 175 -2.95 -6.18 -40.64
C VAL A 175 -4.05 -6.32 -39.59
N THR A 176 -4.12 -7.48 -38.92
CA THR A 176 -5.10 -7.76 -37.86
C THR A 176 -4.98 -6.76 -36.71
N LEU A 177 -3.77 -6.37 -36.32
CA LEU A 177 -3.55 -5.37 -35.27
C LEU A 177 -4.04 -3.98 -35.68
N ARG A 178 -3.82 -3.56 -36.93
CA ARG A 178 -4.32 -2.28 -37.47
C ARG A 178 -5.84 -2.26 -37.53
N ASP A 179 -6.46 -3.34 -37.97
CA ASP A 179 -7.91 -3.46 -38.02
C ASP A 179 -8.52 -3.38 -36.62
N LEU A 180 -7.92 -4.07 -35.64
CA LEU A 180 -8.34 -3.99 -34.23
C LEU A 180 -8.22 -2.57 -33.69
N LYS A 181 -7.11 -1.87 -33.95
CA LYS A 181 -6.93 -0.46 -33.54
C LYS A 181 -7.99 0.46 -34.16
N ALA A 182 -8.31 0.28 -35.44
CA ALA A 182 -9.34 1.06 -36.11
C ALA A 182 -10.73 0.84 -35.48
N LYS A 183 -11.08 -0.43 -35.19
CA LYS A 183 -12.31 -0.77 -34.48
C LYS A 183 -12.34 -0.18 -33.06
N ILE A 184 -11.24 -0.28 -32.30
CA ILE A 184 -11.14 0.33 -30.96
C ILE A 184 -11.39 1.85 -31.02
N HIS A 185 -10.83 2.52 -32.02
CA HIS A 185 -11.06 3.95 -32.21
C HIS A 185 -12.54 4.26 -32.52
N ALA A 186 -13.20 3.45 -33.34
CA ALA A 186 -14.63 3.58 -33.65
C ALA A 186 -15.55 3.34 -32.44
N HIS A 187 -15.06 2.63 -31.41
CA HIS A 187 -15.79 2.31 -30.19
C HIS A 187 -15.43 3.22 -29.00
N ASP A 188 -14.86 4.41 -29.23
CA ASP A 188 -14.57 5.39 -28.18
C ASP A 188 -15.84 5.72 -27.36
N PRO A 189 -15.81 5.54 -26.02
CA PRO A 189 -16.94 5.84 -25.16
C PRO A 189 -17.09 7.33 -24.79
N SER A 190 -16.21 8.21 -25.28
CA SER A 190 -16.19 9.63 -24.94
C SER A 190 -17.34 10.44 -25.57
N GLY A 191 -17.80 11.49 -24.87
CA GLY A 191 -18.72 12.48 -25.43
C GLY A 191 -20.19 12.07 -25.45
N TYR A 192 -20.57 11.09 -24.61
CA TYR A 192 -21.96 10.63 -24.45
C TYR A 192 -22.52 11.08 -23.10
N ASP A 193 -23.84 11.29 -23.02
CA ASP A 193 -24.52 11.70 -21.79
C ASP A 193 -24.38 10.66 -20.66
N ASP A 194 -24.43 9.37 -21.01
CA ASP A 194 -24.18 8.25 -20.09
C ASP A 194 -22.82 7.60 -20.40
N THR A 195 -21.76 8.32 -20.01
CA THR A 195 -20.36 7.89 -20.21
C THR A 195 -20.07 6.53 -19.55
N GLU A 196 -20.62 6.27 -18.36
CA GLU A 196 -20.38 5.01 -17.64
C GLU A 196 -21.00 3.80 -18.38
N MET A 197 -22.26 3.91 -18.81
CA MET A 197 -22.92 2.85 -19.58
C MET A 197 -22.21 2.62 -20.93
N LYS A 198 -21.81 3.71 -21.60
CA LYS A 198 -21.09 3.61 -22.88
C LYS A 198 -19.73 2.94 -22.70
N LEU A 199 -18.97 3.31 -21.68
CA LEU A 199 -17.69 2.69 -21.33
C LEU A 199 -17.85 1.19 -21.07
N ARG A 200 -18.86 0.80 -20.28
CA ARG A 200 -19.18 -0.62 -20.07
C ARG A 200 -19.48 -1.34 -21.38
N LYS A 201 -20.31 -0.77 -22.27
CA LYS A 201 -20.62 -1.37 -23.58
C LYS A 201 -19.36 -1.52 -24.45
N SER A 202 -18.50 -0.50 -24.50
CA SER A 202 -17.25 -0.55 -25.27
C SER A 202 -16.28 -1.61 -24.72
N LEU A 203 -16.17 -1.76 -23.39
CA LEU A 203 -15.35 -2.81 -22.78
C LEU A 203 -15.92 -4.21 -23.04
N LEU A 204 -17.25 -4.40 -22.98
CA LEU A 204 -17.87 -5.69 -23.31
C LEU A 204 -17.69 -6.07 -24.78
N TRP A 205 -17.78 -5.09 -25.68
CA TRP A 205 -17.44 -5.29 -27.09
C TRP A 205 -15.96 -5.68 -27.25
N LEU A 206 -15.05 -4.97 -26.59
CA LEU A 206 -13.62 -5.26 -26.66
C LEU A 206 -13.29 -6.66 -26.10
N ARG A 207 -13.96 -7.07 -25.02
CA ARG A 207 -13.88 -8.43 -24.48
C ARG A 207 -14.20 -9.45 -25.56
N ASP A 208 -15.29 -9.26 -26.30
CA ASP A 208 -15.73 -10.22 -27.31
C ASP A 208 -14.78 -10.27 -28.51
N GLU A 209 -14.31 -9.11 -29.00
CA GLU A 209 -13.29 -9.05 -30.06
C GLU A 209 -11.99 -9.74 -29.64
N VAL A 210 -11.47 -9.42 -28.45
CA VAL A 210 -10.23 -10.02 -27.94
C VAL A 210 -10.41 -11.53 -27.73
N ARG A 211 -11.56 -11.95 -27.21
CA ARG A 211 -11.87 -13.37 -26.99
C ARG A 211 -11.87 -14.18 -28.29
N ASN A 212 -12.28 -13.58 -29.40
CA ASN A 212 -12.34 -14.26 -30.69
C ASN A 212 -10.97 -14.38 -31.38
N LEU A 213 -9.90 -13.81 -30.80
CA LEU A 213 -8.56 -13.93 -31.35
C LEU A 213 -7.90 -15.29 -31.02
N PRO A 214 -7.10 -15.85 -31.94
CA PRO A 214 -6.41 -17.12 -31.72
C PRO A 214 -5.47 -17.09 -30.51
N CYS A 215 -5.70 -17.97 -29.54
CA CYS A 215 -4.84 -18.10 -28.38
C CYS A 215 -3.63 -19.01 -28.65
N THR A 216 -2.51 -18.70 -28.00
CA THR A 216 -1.29 -19.53 -28.01
C THR A 216 -0.70 -19.64 -26.61
N TYR A 217 0.30 -20.49 -26.42
CA TYR A 217 1.02 -20.57 -25.14
C TYR A 217 1.77 -19.27 -24.78
N LYS A 218 1.97 -18.37 -25.75
CA LYS A 218 2.60 -17.05 -25.59
C LYS A 218 1.58 -15.91 -25.45
N SER A 219 0.37 -16.09 -25.96
CA SER A 219 -0.68 -15.07 -26.05
C SER A 219 -2.02 -15.62 -25.57
N ARG A 220 -2.41 -15.29 -24.33
CA ARG A 220 -3.66 -15.74 -23.70
C ARG A 220 -4.75 -14.67 -23.81
N HIS A 221 -5.28 -14.48 -25.03
CA HIS A 221 -6.37 -13.52 -25.27
C HIS A 221 -7.64 -13.88 -24.50
N ASP A 222 -7.88 -15.17 -24.28
CA ASP A 222 -8.96 -15.69 -23.44
C ASP A 222 -8.90 -15.13 -22.00
N ALA A 223 -7.71 -15.13 -21.39
CA ALA A 223 -7.49 -14.56 -20.06
C ALA A 223 -7.60 -13.02 -20.07
N ALA A 224 -7.09 -12.37 -21.11
CA ALA A 224 -7.20 -10.91 -21.26
C ALA A 224 -8.66 -10.46 -21.40
N ALA A 225 -9.48 -11.16 -22.20
CA ALA A 225 -10.90 -10.91 -22.33
C ALA A 225 -11.62 -11.00 -20.97
N ASP A 226 -11.25 -11.96 -20.13
CA ASP A 226 -11.88 -12.09 -18.82
C ASP A 226 -11.52 -10.97 -17.87
N LEU A 227 -10.27 -10.49 -17.93
CA LEU A 227 -9.86 -9.31 -17.19
C LEU A 227 -10.65 -8.08 -17.66
N ILE A 228 -10.81 -7.89 -18.98
CA ILE A 228 -11.64 -6.81 -19.55
C ILE A 228 -13.09 -6.93 -19.06
N HIS A 229 -13.64 -8.14 -19.00
CA HIS A 229 -14.98 -8.39 -18.45
C HIS A 229 -15.06 -7.95 -16.98
N ILE A 230 -14.06 -8.25 -16.16
CA ILE A 230 -14.03 -7.79 -14.75
C ILE A 230 -13.97 -6.25 -14.67
N TYR A 231 -13.17 -5.60 -15.52
CA TYR A 231 -13.13 -4.13 -15.60
C TYR A 231 -14.47 -3.54 -16.05
N ALA A 232 -15.18 -4.16 -17.00
CA ALA A 232 -16.48 -3.70 -17.49
C ALA A 232 -17.57 -3.66 -16.40
N TYR A 233 -17.38 -4.41 -15.32
CA TYR A 233 -18.29 -4.45 -14.16
C TYR A 233 -17.71 -3.74 -12.92
N THR A 234 -16.55 -3.08 -13.05
CA THR A 234 -16.01 -2.21 -12.02
C THR A 234 -16.64 -0.83 -12.16
N LYS A 235 -17.36 -0.39 -11.14
CA LYS A 235 -18.13 0.87 -11.10
C LYS A 235 -17.32 2.03 -10.55
N SER A 236 -16.46 1.76 -9.56
CA SER A 236 -15.72 2.81 -8.85
C SER A 236 -14.22 2.62 -9.01
N PHE A 237 -13.56 3.66 -9.50
CA PHE A 237 -12.10 3.75 -9.56
C PHE A 237 -11.62 4.87 -8.66
N PHE A 238 -10.53 4.62 -7.95
CA PHE A 238 -9.90 5.59 -7.06
C PHE A 238 -8.44 5.77 -7.46
N ARG A 239 -8.06 7.00 -7.75
CA ARG A 239 -6.67 7.41 -7.87
C ARG A 239 -6.07 7.50 -6.48
N ILE A 240 -4.89 6.92 -6.32
CA ILE A 240 -4.04 7.17 -5.16
C ILE A 240 -3.36 8.50 -5.41
N ARG A 241 -3.66 9.50 -4.57
CA ARG A 241 -3.03 10.82 -4.68
C ARG A 241 -1.52 10.63 -4.50
N SER A 242 -0.79 10.94 -5.55
CA SER A 242 0.66 10.83 -5.61
C SER A 242 1.28 12.24 -5.61
N ARG A 243 2.58 12.36 -5.86
CA ARG A 243 3.32 13.64 -5.92
C ARG A 243 2.56 14.80 -6.58
N LEU A 244 1.89 14.58 -7.71
CA LEU A 244 1.16 15.61 -8.47
C LEU A 244 -0.05 16.19 -7.74
N ALA A 245 -0.61 15.47 -6.77
CA ALA A 245 -1.80 15.85 -6.00
C ALA A 245 -1.47 16.14 -4.52
N GLY A 246 -0.17 16.35 -4.22
CA GLY A 246 0.29 16.86 -2.93
C GLY A 246 0.81 15.83 -1.94
N TYR A 247 0.89 14.53 -2.24
CA TYR A 247 1.57 13.55 -1.37
C TYR A 247 2.97 13.24 -1.91
N GLU A 248 3.95 14.09 -1.57
CA GLU A 248 5.32 13.93 -2.02
C GLU A 248 6.11 12.91 -1.19
N LYS A 249 7.15 12.35 -1.81
CA LYS A 249 8.17 11.56 -1.12
C LYS A 249 8.86 12.45 -0.10
N VAL A 250 8.79 12.09 1.19
CA VAL A 250 9.47 12.82 2.25
C VAL A 250 10.76 12.11 2.59
N THR A 251 11.85 12.85 2.61
CA THR A 251 13.10 12.40 3.22
C THR A 251 13.22 13.16 4.54
N SER A 252 13.41 12.44 5.64
CA SER A 252 13.73 13.06 6.92
C SER A 252 15.05 13.84 6.84
N PRO A 253 15.33 14.74 7.80
CA PRO A 253 16.69 15.27 7.98
C PRO A 253 17.75 14.15 8.08
N PRO A 254 19.04 14.43 7.90
CA PRO A 254 20.08 13.42 8.13
C PRO A 254 20.26 13.09 9.62
N VAL A 255 20.50 11.82 9.93
CA VAL A 255 21.18 11.38 11.16
C VAL A 255 22.65 11.24 10.86
N TYR A 256 23.45 11.99 11.59
CA TYR A 256 24.90 11.90 11.54
C TYR A 256 25.37 10.78 12.47
N ILE A 257 26.00 9.76 11.91
CA ILE A 257 26.66 8.69 12.66
C ILE A 257 28.14 8.76 12.34
N THR A 258 28.94 9.00 13.38
CA THR A 258 30.39 9.00 13.32
C THR A 258 30.93 7.59 13.59
N PRO A 259 32.20 7.31 13.23
CA PRO A 259 32.79 6.02 13.52
C PRO A 259 32.99 5.78 15.03
N LEU A 260 33.10 6.86 15.83
CA LEU A 260 33.14 6.81 17.29
C LEU A 260 31.79 6.34 17.86
N ASP A 261 30.70 6.70 17.19
CA ASP A 261 29.33 6.34 17.60
C ASP A 261 29.03 4.85 17.47
N LEU A 262 29.75 4.16 16.57
CA LEU A 262 29.64 2.72 16.31
C LEU A 262 30.60 1.87 17.16
N GLY A 263 31.43 2.53 17.96
CA GLY A 263 32.47 1.91 18.78
C GLY A 263 33.76 1.57 17.99
N PRO A 264 34.89 1.35 18.69
CA PRO A 264 36.22 1.26 18.11
C PRO A 264 36.40 0.13 17.08
N LYS A 265 35.54 -0.90 17.09
CA LYS A 265 35.58 -2.01 16.11
C LYS A 265 35.02 -1.66 14.73
N TYR A 266 34.30 -0.54 14.62
CA TYR A 266 33.67 -0.07 13.39
C TYR A 266 34.31 1.20 12.82
N ALA A 267 35.22 1.81 13.59
CA ALA A 267 36.00 2.98 13.19
C ALA A 267 36.73 2.77 11.86
N ASP A 268 37.31 1.57 11.68
CA ASP A 268 38.08 1.22 10.49
C ASP A 268 37.21 0.91 9.25
N LYS A 269 35.92 0.60 9.44
CA LYS A 269 35.01 0.20 8.35
C LYS A 269 34.25 1.35 7.71
N LEU A 270 33.96 2.41 8.48
CA LEU A 270 33.26 3.59 7.99
C LEU A 270 34.24 4.67 7.48
N GLY A 271 35.55 4.53 7.71
CA GLY A 271 36.52 5.59 7.44
C GLY A 271 36.39 6.76 8.42
N SER A 272 37.22 7.80 8.31
CA SER A 272 37.27 8.92 9.26
C SER A 272 36.11 9.94 9.13
N GLY A 273 35.16 9.70 8.23
CA GLY A 273 34.08 10.65 7.90
C GLY A 273 32.82 10.48 8.74
N VAL A 274 32.05 11.57 8.86
CA VAL A 274 30.67 11.55 9.37
C VAL A 274 29.77 10.97 8.27
N HIS A 275 28.95 9.97 8.61
CA HIS A 275 28.01 9.36 7.66
C HIS A 275 26.59 9.86 7.90
N GLU A 276 25.93 10.23 6.81
CA GLU A 276 24.57 10.75 6.82
C GLU A 276 23.56 9.65 6.48
N TYR A 277 22.64 9.40 7.40
CA TYR A 277 21.56 8.43 7.23
C TYR A 277 20.21 9.12 7.14
N TYR A 278 19.40 8.71 6.17
CA TYR A 278 18.10 9.32 5.89
C TYR A 278 17.01 8.26 5.94
N LYS A 279 15.87 8.57 6.58
CA LYS A 279 14.62 7.80 6.43
C LYS A 279 13.81 8.40 5.29
N THR A 280 13.43 7.54 4.35
CA THR A 280 12.60 7.93 3.21
C THR A 280 11.20 7.35 3.36
N TYR A 281 10.20 8.22 3.27
CA TYR A 281 8.78 7.88 3.24
C TYR A 281 8.28 8.04 1.82
N SER A 282 7.67 6.99 1.25
CA SER A 282 7.14 7.05 -0.10
C SER A 282 5.83 7.84 -0.19
N GLU A 283 5.41 8.15 -1.41
CA GLU A 283 4.14 8.80 -1.72
C GLU A 283 2.92 8.00 -1.20
N THR A 284 3.05 6.67 -1.08
CA THR A 284 1.97 5.80 -0.57
C THR A 284 2.08 5.49 0.91
N TYR A 285 3.10 6.00 1.60
CA TYR A 285 3.37 5.68 3.00
C TYR A 285 2.16 5.98 3.89
N CYS A 286 1.59 7.19 3.75
CA CYS A 286 0.43 7.60 4.53
C CYS A 286 -0.76 6.65 4.30
N LEU A 287 -1.07 6.31 3.05
CA LEU A 287 -2.16 5.38 2.73
C LEU A 287 -1.90 3.98 3.29
N GLY A 288 -0.69 3.46 3.11
CA GLY A 288 -0.29 2.15 3.62
C GLY A 288 -0.37 2.09 5.15
N GLN A 289 0.11 3.15 5.83
CA GLN A 289 0.08 3.23 7.28
C GLN A 289 -1.35 3.41 7.79
N LEU A 290 -2.22 4.12 7.06
CA LEU A 290 -3.64 4.24 7.39
C LEU A 290 -4.39 2.90 7.26
N MET A 291 -4.13 2.15 6.19
CA MET A 291 -4.80 0.87 5.95
C MET A 291 -4.28 -0.28 6.84
N PHE A 292 -2.99 -0.25 7.16
CA PHE A 292 -2.30 -1.32 7.89
C PHE A 292 -1.75 -0.83 9.24
N TRP A 293 -2.44 0.13 9.87
CA TRP A 293 -2.03 0.71 11.15
C TRP A 293 -1.83 -0.34 12.26
N HIS A 294 -2.62 -1.42 12.22
CA HIS A 294 -2.53 -2.55 13.15
C HIS A 294 -1.35 -3.47 12.85
N ASN A 295 -0.82 -3.46 11.63
CA ASN A 295 0.30 -4.29 11.22
C ASN A 295 1.61 -3.59 11.52
N GLN A 296 2.11 -3.83 12.72
CA GLN A 296 3.29 -3.15 13.21
C GLN A 296 4.55 -3.62 12.47
N ASN A 297 4.68 -4.88 12.02
CA ASN A 297 5.97 -5.46 11.61
C ASN A 297 6.35 -5.22 10.14
N ALA A 298 5.54 -4.48 9.39
CA ALA A 298 5.65 -4.46 7.94
C ALA A 298 5.84 -3.05 7.38
N GLU A 299 6.70 -2.96 6.35
CA GLU A 299 6.84 -1.78 5.51
C GLU A 299 5.48 -1.46 4.87
N PRO A 300 4.90 -0.27 5.14
CA PRO A 300 3.52 0.05 4.79
C PRO A 300 3.22 -0.15 3.30
N ASP A 301 4.13 0.31 2.43
CA ASP A 301 3.95 0.27 0.98
C ASP A 301 3.99 -1.16 0.43
N THR A 302 4.95 -1.96 0.92
CA THR A 302 5.08 -3.36 0.51
C THR A 302 3.85 -4.15 0.96
N THR A 303 3.33 -3.84 2.15
CA THR A 303 2.12 -4.47 2.69
C THR A 303 0.90 -4.09 1.88
N LEU A 304 0.73 -2.79 1.60
CA LEU A 304 -0.35 -2.26 0.77
C LEU A 304 -0.36 -2.91 -0.62
N ALA A 305 0.77 -2.92 -1.31
CA ALA A 305 0.89 -3.52 -2.65
C ALA A 305 0.71 -5.05 -2.67
N LYS A 306 0.97 -5.74 -1.56
CA LYS A 306 0.70 -7.19 -1.44
C LYS A 306 -0.77 -7.46 -1.15
N ALA A 307 -1.35 -6.70 -0.22
CA ALA A 307 -2.72 -6.89 0.24
C ALA A 307 -3.76 -6.43 -0.77
N SER A 308 -3.42 -5.48 -1.65
CA SER A 308 -4.32 -4.96 -2.68
C SER A 308 -4.57 -5.89 -3.88
N ARG A 309 -3.75 -6.93 -4.05
CA ARG A 309 -3.73 -7.76 -5.26
C ARG A 309 -5.06 -8.47 -5.50
N GLY A 310 -5.63 -8.25 -6.67
CA GLY A 310 -6.91 -8.81 -7.09
C GLY A 310 -8.10 -8.12 -6.45
N CYS A 311 -8.09 -7.90 -5.12
CA CYS A 311 -9.22 -7.33 -4.40
C CYS A 311 -9.37 -5.81 -4.56
N LEU A 312 -8.28 -5.05 -4.74
CA LEU A 312 -8.29 -3.61 -5.00
C LEU A 312 -7.62 -3.25 -6.32
N SER A 313 -6.54 -3.96 -6.67
CA SER A 313 -5.79 -3.78 -7.91
C SER A 313 -5.88 -5.06 -8.73
N LEU A 314 -6.58 -4.98 -9.86
CA LEU A 314 -6.71 -6.12 -10.77
C LEU A 314 -5.36 -6.44 -11.44
N PRO A 315 -5.18 -7.68 -11.95
CA PRO A 315 -3.96 -8.08 -12.63
C PRO A 315 -3.57 -7.15 -13.79
N ASP A 316 -2.26 -7.03 -14.01
CA ASP A 316 -1.67 -6.34 -15.16
C ASP A 316 -2.02 -7.11 -16.44
N VAL A 317 -2.41 -6.44 -17.52
CA VAL A 317 -2.80 -7.12 -18.77
C VAL A 317 -1.63 -7.87 -19.43
N GLY A 318 -0.39 -7.40 -19.21
CA GLY A 318 0.84 -8.07 -19.64
C GLY A 318 1.09 -9.42 -18.96
N SER A 319 0.34 -9.74 -17.90
CA SER A 319 0.24 -11.07 -17.29
C SER A 319 0.03 -12.18 -18.32
N PHE A 320 -0.69 -11.88 -19.40
CA PHE A 320 -1.17 -12.86 -20.37
C PHE A 320 -0.30 -12.99 -21.64
N TYR A 321 0.70 -12.10 -21.82
CA TYR A 321 1.46 -11.96 -23.09
C TYR A 321 2.98 -12.04 -22.94
N ALA A 322 3.65 -12.91 -23.71
CA ALA A 322 5.00 -13.37 -23.40
C ALA A 322 6.00 -12.26 -23.68
N LYS A 323 6.89 -11.97 -22.72
CA LYS A 323 7.97 -11.02 -22.96
C LYS A 323 8.98 -11.67 -23.91
N VAL A 324 9.29 -10.97 -25.00
CA VAL A 324 10.20 -11.43 -26.07
C VAL A 324 11.55 -11.90 -25.53
N GLN A 325 12.07 -11.23 -24.48
CA GLN A 325 13.40 -11.48 -23.92
C GLN A 325 13.48 -12.56 -22.83
N LYS A 326 12.36 -12.99 -22.22
CA LYS A 326 12.34 -14.02 -21.16
C LYS A 326 11.08 -14.90 -21.26
N PRO A 327 10.99 -15.80 -22.24
CA PRO A 327 9.87 -16.72 -22.34
C PRO A 327 10.01 -17.82 -21.28
N SER A 328 9.72 -17.57 -20.00
CA SER A 328 9.54 -18.69 -19.06
C SER A 328 8.58 -18.45 -17.89
N ARG A 329 7.54 -19.28 -17.93
CA ARG A 329 6.71 -19.95 -16.91
C ARG A 329 5.38 -20.20 -17.62
N GLN A 330 4.95 -21.45 -17.74
CA GLN A 330 3.70 -21.80 -18.41
C GLN A 330 2.56 -20.93 -17.87
N ARG A 331 1.92 -20.17 -18.77
CA ARG A 331 0.73 -19.38 -18.46
C ARG A 331 -0.48 -20.28 -18.43
N VAL A 332 -0.58 -20.99 -17.31
CA VAL A 332 -1.68 -21.91 -17.04
C VAL A 332 -2.94 -21.10 -16.82
N TYR A 333 -3.86 -21.18 -17.78
CA TYR A 333 -5.17 -20.56 -17.69
C TYR A 333 -6.22 -21.51 -18.21
N GLY A 334 -7.16 -21.86 -17.35
CA GLY A 334 -8.21 -22.79 -17.72
C GLY A 334 -9.31 -22.81 -16.67
N PRO A 335 -10.23 -23.77 -16.78
CA PRO A 335 -11.37 -23.89 -15.88
C PRO A 335 -10.98 -23.94 -14.39
N ARG A 336 -9.85 -24.57 -14.05
CA ARG A 336 -9.33 -24.62 -12.66
C ARG A 336 -8.93 -23.25 -12.13
N THR A 337 -8.15 -22.50 -12.92
CA THR A 337 -7.71 -21.13 -12.56
C THR A 337 -8.92 -20.21 -12.40
N LEU A 338 -9.87 -20.29 -13.31
CA LEU A 338 -11.12 -19.52 -13.29
C LEU A 338 -11.98 -19.86 -12.07
N LYS A 339 -12.15 -21.16 -11.75
CA LYS A 339 -12.87 -21.61 -10.56
C LYS A 339 -12.22 -21.10 -9.27
N PHE A 340 -10.89 -21.12 -9.19
CA PHE A 340 -10.17 -20.56 -8.05
C PHE A 340 -10.38 -19.05 -7.93
N MET A 341 -10.26 -18.31 -9.03
CA MET A 341 -10.49 -16.87 -9.09
C MET A 341 -11.90 -16.51 -8.62
N LEU A 342 -12.92 -17.16 -9.18
CA LEU A 342 -14.31 -16.95 -8.81
C LEU A 342 -14.56 -17.28 -7.34
N ALA A 343 -14.00 -18.38 -6.81
CA ALA A 343 -14.11 -18.72 -5.40
C ALA A 343 -13.47 -17.66 -4.49
N ARG A 344 -12.34 -17.06 -4.90
CA ARG A 344 -11.72 -15.94 -4.19
C ARG A 344 -12.62 -14.71 -4.21
N MET A 345 -13.15 -14.32 -5.37
CA MET A 345 -14.05 -13.18 -5.51
C MET A 345 -15.30 -13.36 -4.64
N GLU A 346 -16.01 -14.48 -4.76
CA GLU A 346 -17.30 -14.69 -4.08
C GLU A 346 -17.17 -14.94 -2.57
N LYS A 347 -16.16 -15.71 -2.13
CA LYS A 347 -16.07 -16.19 -0.73
C LYS A 347 -15.03 -15.44 0.11
N GLN A 348 -14.06 -14.79 -0.53
CA GLN A 348 -12.90 -14.21 0.12
C GLN A 348 -12.49 -12.89 -0.57
N ALA A 349 -13.47 -12.03 -0.85
CA ALA A 349 -13.32 -10.81 -1.65
C ALA A 349 -12.18 -9.88 -1.18
N GLN A 350 -11.88 -9.88 0.12
CA GLN A 350 -10.84 -9.09 0.76
C GLN A 350 -9.45 -9.73 0.73
N ARG A 351 -9.34 -11.02 0.40
CA ARG A 351 -8.04 -11.71 0.42
C ARG A 351 -7.25 -11.39 -0.85
N PRO A 352 -5.94 -11.10 -0.72
CA PRO A 352 -5.11 -10.88 -1.89
C PRO A 352 -5.01 -12.14 -2.73
N TRP A 353 -4.98 -11.96 -4.04
CA TRP A 353 -4.75 -13.03 -5.00
C TRP A 353 -3.27 -13.46 -4.94
N PRO A 354 -2.98 -14.76 -5.07
CA PRO A 354 -1.61 -15.25 -5.05
C PRO A 354 -0.82 -14.66 -6.22
N LYS A 355 0.47 -14.42 -5.98
CA LYS A 355 1.42 -14.17 -7.06
C LYS A 355 1.85 -15.52 -7.61
N ASP A 356 1.07 -16.07 -8.53
CA ASP A 356 1.38 -17.32 -9.22
C ASP A 356 1.23 -17.20 -10.74
N ARG A 357 1.45 -18.33 -11.41
CA ARG A 357 1.97 -18.51 -12.78
C ARG A 357 1.41 -17.61 -13.88
N ILE A 358 0.19 -17.10 -13.75
CA ILE A 358 -0.39 -16.19 -14.73
C ILE A 358 -0.62 -14.77 -14.22
N TRP A 359 -0.85 -14.52 -12.93
CA TRP A 359 -1.19 -13.19 -12.43
C TRP A 359 0.07 -12.39 -12.07
N SER A 360 0.28 -11.30 -12.77
CA SER A 360 1.23 -10.25 -12.38
C SER A 360 0.47 -8.98 -12.04
N PHE A 361 1.06 -8.16 -11.16
CA PHE A 361 0.49 -6.92 -10.67
C PHE A 361 1.54 -5.83 -10.82
N LYS A 362 1.12 -4.61 -11.15
CA LYS A 362 2.02 -3.46 -11.24
C LYS A 362 2.69 -3.22 -9.89
N SER A 363 3.96 -2.82 -9.93
CA SER A 363 4.73 -2.48 -8.73
C SER A 363 4.28 -1.17 -8.11
N SER A 364 3.86 -0.20 -8.93
CA SER A 364 3.28 1.07 -8.50
C SER A 364 1.77 1.07 -8.69
N MET A 365 1.05 1.16 -7.58
CA MET A 365 -0.41 1.25 -7.58
C MET A 365 -0.80 2.73 -7.73
N LYS A 366 -1.24 3.13 -8.93
CA LYS A 366 -1.69 4.51 -9.21
C LYS A 366 -3.21 4.65 -9.10
N VAL A 367 -3.94 3.63 -9.56
CA VAL A 367 -5.40 3.55 -9.52
C VAL A 367 -5.78 2.19 -8.95
N VAL A 368 -6.81 2.18 -8.10
CA VAL A 368 -7.46 0.97 -7.58
C VAL A 368 -8.92 0.97 -8.00
N GLY A 369 -9.45 -0.22 -8.23
CA GLY A 369 -10.82 -0.43 -8.69
C GLY A 369 -11.02 -1.91 -8.94
N SER A 370 -12.08 -2.47 -8.37
CA SER A 370 -12.47 -3.85 -8.63
C SER A 370 -13.94 -4.06 -8.28
N PRO A 371 -14.59 -5.10 -8.82
CA PRO A 371 -15.96 -5.45 -8.43
C PRO A 371 -16.06 -5.88 -6.96
N MET A 372 -14.97 -6.36 -6.36
CA MET A 372 -14.91 -6.69 -4.94
C MET A 372 -14.94 -5.42 -4.08
N LEU A 373 -14.22 -4.36 -4.50
CA LEU A 373 -14.27 -3.07 -3.84
C LEU A 373 -15.67 -2.46 -3.97
N ASP A 374 -16.27 -2.51 -5.16
CA ASP A 374 -17.63 -2.01 -5.38
C ASP A 374 -18.66 -2.72 -4.51
N ALA A 375 -18.56 -4.04 -4.37
CA ALA A 375 -19.44 -4.82 -3.50
C ALA A 375 -19.37 -4.32 -2.04
N VAL A 376 -18.18 -4.02 -1.54
CA VAL A 376 -17.99 -3.46 -0.19
C VAL A 376 -18.56 -2.04 -0.08
N LEU A 377 -18.23 -1.16 -1.03
CA LEU A 377 -18.67 0.25 -1.02
C LEU A 377 -20.21 0.37 -1.06
N HIS A 378 -20.87 -0.49 -1.83
CA HIS A 378 -22.32 -0.49 -1.99
C HIS A 378 -23.04 -1.42 -1.02
N LYS A 379 -22.32 -2.06 -0.08
CA LYS A 379 -22.87 -3.09 0.85
C LYS A 379 -23.69 -4.16 0.11
N ALA A 380 -23.21 -4.55 -1.07
CA ALA A 380 -23.87 -5.47 -1.99
C ALA A 380 -23.05 -6.73 -2.20
N THR A 381 -23.64 -7.73 -2.85
CA THR A 381 -22.87 -8.86 -3.38
C THR A 381 -22.20 -8.46 -4.69
N ILE A 382 -21.17 -9.19 -5.09
CA ILE A 382 -20.58 -9.08 -6.42
C ILE A 382 -21.67 -9.26 -7.50
N ASP A 383 -21.52 -8.52 -8.59
CA ASP A 383 -22.47 -8.52 -9.70
C ASP A 383 -22.71 -9.94 -10.25
N LYS A 384 -23.98 -10.36 -10.25
CA LYS A 384 -24.37 -11.71 -10.63
C LYS A 384 -24.23 -11.96 -12.13
N GLU A 385 -24.43 -10.95 -12.95
CA GLU A 385 -24.29 -11.05 -14.41
C GLU A 385 -22.82 -11.27 -14.77
N MET A 386 -21.92 -10.51 -14.13
CA MET A 386 -20.48 -10.67 -14.29
C MET A 386 -20.05 -12.11 -13.98
N VAL A 387 -20.43 -12.60 -12.80
CA VAL A 387 -20.09 -13.94 -12.31
C VAL A 387 -20.71 -15.02 -13.17
N HIS A 388 -21.97 -14.85 -13.58
CA HIS A 388 -22.67 -15.81 -14.42
C HIS A 388 -21.96 -16.00 -15.76
N TRP A 389 -21.57 -14.92 -16.43
CA TRP A 389 -20.84 -15.00 -17.69
C TRP A 389 -19.49 -15.73 -17.50
N LEU A 390 -18.70 -15.37 -16.48
CA LEU A 390 -17.43 -16.03 -16.19
C LEU A 390 -17.60 -17.54 -15.92
N LYS A 391 -18.68 -17.95 -15.25
CA LYS A 391 -18.94 -19.36 -14.93
C LYS A 391 -19.32 -20.21 -16.16
N HIS A 392 -20.06 -19.65 -17.11
CA HIS A 392 -20.70 -20.43 -18.18
C HIS A 392 -20.09 -20.22 -19.56
N ARG A 393 -19.20 -19.24 -19.71
CA ARG A 393 -18.50 -19.00 -20.97
C ARG A 393 -17.63 -20.21 -21.37
N PRO A 394 -17.62 -20.60 -22.66
CA PRO A 394 -16.91 -21.81 -23.11
C PRO A 394 -15.39 -21.63 -23.07
N PRO A 395 -14.60 -22.68 -22.75
CA PRO A 395 -13.16 -22.66 -22.92
C PRO A 395 -12.82 -22.68 -24.42
N ILE A 396 -12.03 -21.70 -24.87
CA ILE A 396 -11.64 -21.56 -26.29
C ILE A 396 -10.20 -22.00 -26.56
N TYR A 397 -9.42 -22.22 -25.50
CA TYR A 397 -8.05 -22.71 -25.58
C TYR A 397 -7.79 -23.65 -24.40
N GLN A 398 -7.12 -24.76 -24.69
CA GLN A 398 -6.72 -25.75 -23.69
C GLN A 398 -5.30 -26.20 -23.99
N ALA A 399 -4.32 -25.66 -23.26
CA ALA A 399 -2.97 -26.21 -23.30
C ALA A 399 -2.90 -27.52 -22.49
N MET A 400 -1.91 -28.35 -22.83
CA MET A 400 -1.58 -29.58 -22.10
C MET A 400 -1.52 -29.39 -20.56
N TRP A 401 -1.06 -28.22 -20.12
CA TRP A 401 -0.86 -27.87 -18.71
C TRP A 401 -2.04 -27.12 -18.07
N ASP A 402 -3.13 -26.87 -18.81
CA ASP A 402 -4.35 -26.23 -18.31
C ASP A 402 -5.32 -27.21 -17.60
N SER A 403 -4.95 -28.50 -17.60
CA SER A 403 -5.73 -29.65 -17.15
C SER A 403 -5.90 -29.78 -15.65
#